data_AF-A0A1L3Q1B5-F1
#
_entry.id   AF-A0A1L3Q1B5-F1
#
_cell.length_a   1.000
_cell.length_b   1.000
_cell.length_c   1.000
_cell.angle_alpha   90.00
_cell.angle_beta   90.00
_cell.angle_gamma   90.00
#
_symmetry.space_group_name_H-M   'P 1'
#
loop_
_entity.id
_entity.type
_entity.pdbx_description
1 polymer ?
#
loop_
_entity_poly.entity_id
_entity_poly.type
_entity_poly.pdbx_seq_one_letter_code
_entity_poly.pdbx_strand_id
1 'polypeptide(L)'
;MKMRIVALLLAITMIMLAVSGCTDTGEEIDNPELGSASDVVSLGEVPAGFEQLGVRELDTSGVLDGVGSEETVNAATQGIYKNGDSVEVQISAIECTDTEAAQTLVSDYKNEFNPMVQGERFTEHSFNDHFATRIIWYVTEGGEDVPRYAYVWNNDSMVVQVRGTTSDPNLLFTFAQATGY
;
A
#
# COMPACT_ATOMS: atom_id res chain seq x y z
N MET A 1 -22.65 46.25 49.98
CA MET A 1 -22.12 44.91 49.60
C MET A 1 -22.89 44.40 48.38
N LYS A 2 -22.46 44.77 47.17
CA LYS A 2 -22.92 44.24 45.86
C LYS A 2 -22.00 44.71 44.71
N MET A 3 -20.71 44.94 45.04
CA MET A 3 -19.62 45.29 44.12
C MET A 3 -18.67 44.09 43.89
N ARG A 4 -19.17 42.85 44.03
CA ARG A 4 -18.38 41.62 43.86
C ARG A 4 -18.83 40.74 42.69
N ILE A 5 -19.94 41.09 42.03
CA ILE A 5 -20.50 40.29 40.92
C ILE A 5 -20.06 40.83 39.55
N VAL A 6 -19.63 42.09 39.45
CA VAL A 6 -19.18 42.68 38.17
C VAL A 6 -17.74 42.30 37.82
N ALA A 7 -16.93 41.87 38.80
CA ALA A 7 -15.54 41.45 38.56
C ALA A 7 -15.40 40.01 38.01
N LEU A 8 -16.47 39.20 38.06
CA LEU A 8 -16.46 37.80 37.61
C LEU A 8 -16.96 37.62 36.18
N LEU A 9 -17.61 38.63 35.60
CA LEU A 9 -18.09 38.64 34.21
C LEU A 9 -17.13 39.31 33.22
N LEU A 10 -16.01 39.86 33.71
CA LEU A 10 -14.98 40.52 32.90
C LEU A 10 -13.76 39.62 32.59
N ALA A 11 -13.83 38.33 32.97
CA ALA A 11 -12.79 37.33 32.73
C ALA A 11 -13.13 36.36 31.58
N ILE A 12 -14.27 36.52 30.89
CA ILE A 12 -14.77 35.60 29.85
C ILE A 12 -14.87 36.33 28.50
N THR A 13 -13.82 37.05 28.12
CA THR A 13 -13.67 37.64 26.77
C THR A 13 -12.26 37.50 26.21
N MET A 14 -11.51 36.48 26.66
CA MET A 14 -10.21 36.08 26.09
C MET A 14 -10.27 34.73 25.37
N ILE A 15 -11.42 34.40 24.79
CA ILE A 15 -11.55 33.28 23.85
C ILE A 15 -11.79 33.90 22.49
N MET A 16 -10.70 34.17 21.77
CA MET A 16 -10.60 34.08 20.31
C MET A 16 -9.20 34.52 19.87
N LEU A 17 -8.62 33.69 18.97
CA LEU A 17 -7.43 33.91 18.15
C LEU A 17 -6.08 33.47 18.73
N ALA A 18 -5.86 32.16 18.67
CA ALA A 18 -4.62 31.59 18.16
C ALA A 18 -4.91 30.23 17.48
N VAL A 19 -5.64 30.28 16.37
CA VAL A 19 -5.51 29.28 15.30
C VAL A 19 -4.44 29.84 14.36
N SER A 20 -3.21 29.34 14.44
CA SER A 20 -2.30 29.22 13.29
C SER A 20 -1.00 28.54 13.71
N GLY A 21 -0.80 27.32 13.23
CA GLY A 21 0.49 26.65 13.27
C GLY A 21 0.36 25.15 13.05
N CYS A 22 0.40 24.75 11.78
CA CYS A 22 0.35 23.36 11.28
C CYS A 22 -1.01 22.65 11.42
N THR A 23 -1.89 22.85 10.45
CA THR A 23 -2.72 21.73 9.99
C THR A 23 -1.86 20.91 9.03
N ASP A 24 -0.94 20.13 9.59
CA ASP A 24 -0.50 18.89 8.96
C ASP A 24 -1.42 17.82 9.53
N THR A 25 -2.64 17.77 9.01
CA THR A 25 -3.57 16.68 9.29
C THR A 25 -3.30 15.60 8.26
N GLY A 26 -2.10 15.02 8.28
CA GLY A 26 -2.00 13.58 8.15
C GLY A 26 -2.36 13.06 9.54
N GLU A 27 -3.54 12.47 9.70
CA GLU A 27 -3.66 11.51 10.79
C GLU A 27 -2.54 10.49 10.54
N GLU A 28 -1.56 10.45 11.44
CA GLU A 28 -0.60 9.37 11.51
C GLU A 28 -1.45 8.15 11.84
N ILE A 29 -1.89 7.45 10.80
CA ILE A 29 -2.52 6.15 10.94
C ILE A 29 -1.44 5.29 11.56
N ASP A 30 -1.63 4.90 12.83
CA ASP A 30 -0.81 3.89 13.48
C ASP A 30 -0.94 2.61 12.67
N ASN A 31 0.00 2.42 11.76
CA ASN A 31 0.04 1.22 10.96
C ASN A 31 0.47 0.04 11.86
N PRO A 32 -0.07 -1.16 11.62
CA PRO A 32 0.39 -2.34 12.34
C PRO A 32 1.89 -2.54 12.13
N GLU A 33 2.65 -2.69 13.23
CA GLU A 33 4.09 -2.99 13.20
C GLU A 33 4.32 -4.20 12.28
N LEU A 34 5.07 -3.98 11.22
CA LEU A 34 5.44 -5.02 10.28
C LEU A 34 6.51 -5.94 10.86
N GLY A 35 6.34 -7.24 10.60
CA GLY A 35 7.42 -8.21 10.76
C GLY A 35 8.49 -8.04 9.67
N SER A 36 9.34 -9.06 9.50
CA SER A 36 10.27 -9.10 8.37
C SER A 36 9.53 -9.16 7.03
N ALA A 37 10.19 -8.80 5.93
CA ALA A 37 9.63 -8.96 4.59
C ALA A 37 9.13 -10.40 4.31
N SER A 38 9.74 -11.40 4.95
CA SER A 38 9.34 -12.80 4.83
C SER A 38 8.02 -13.12 5.54
N ASP A 39 7.70 -12.40 6.62
CA ASP A 39 6.45 -12.56 7.36
C ASP A 39 5.28 -11.99 6.55
N VAL A 40 5.46 -10.82 5.92
CA VAL A 40 4.44 -10.16 5.09
C VAL A 40 3.99 -11.03 3.93
N VAL A 41 4.93 -11.75 3.30
CA VAL A 41 4.60 -12.61 2.14
C VAL A 41 4.14 -14.01 2.51
N SER A 42 4.12 -14.35 3.80
CA SER A 42 3.72 -15.67 4.32
C SER A 42 2.39 -15.55 5.06
N LEU A 43 1.30 -15.66 4.31
CA LEU A 43 -0.05 -15.42 4.84
C LEU A 43 -0.40 -16.40 5.97
N GLY A 44 -0.94 -15.87 7.07
CA GLY A 44 -1.45 -16.70 8.17
C GLY A 44 -2.63 -17.59 7.74
N GLU A 45 -3.52 -17.06 6.88
CA GLU A 45 -4.57 -17.82 6.22
C GLU A 45 -4.51 -17.59 4.70
N VAL A 46 -4.18 -18.64 3.94
CA VAL A 46 -4.14 -18.58 2.48
C VAL A 46 -5.58 -18.59 1.93
N PRO A 47 -5.94 -17.67 1.00
CA PRO A 47 -7.27 -17.67 0.38
C PRO A 47 -7.68 -19.02 -0.21
N ALA A 48 -8.96 -19.36 -0.09
CA ALA A 48 -9.47 -20.69 -0.43
C ALA A 48 -9.15 -21.10 -1.87
N GLY A 49 -8.63 -22.33 -2.04
CA GLY A 49 -8.24 -22.89 -3.34
C GLY A 49 -6.84 -22.50 -3.81
N PHE A 50 -6.11 -21.65 -3.05
CA PHE A 50 -4.71 -21.36 -3.31
C PHE A 50 -3.79 -22.17 -2.41
N GLU A 51 -2.60 -22.43 -2.92
CA GLU A 51 -1.46 -22.97 -2.17
C GLU A 51 -0.26 -22.06 -2.31
N GLN A 52 0.55 -21.92 -1.25
CA GLN A 52 1.84 -21.23 -1.33
C GLN A 52 2.86 -22.19 -1.96
N LEU A 53 3.41 -21.80 -3.11
CA LEU A 53 4.43 -22.59 -3.81
C LEU A 53 5.83 -22.35 -3.26
N GLY A 54 6.07 -21.16 -2.72
CA GLY A 54 7.34 -20.83 -2.11
C GLY A 54 7.51 -19.35 -1.82
N VAL A 55 8.65 -19.07 -1.20
CA VAL A 55 9.14 -17.74 -0.87
C VAL A 55 10.55 -17.62 -1.42
N ARG A 56 10.88 -16.50 -2.06
CA ARG A 56 12.21 -16.22 -2.60
C ARG A 56 12.63 -14.79 -2.31
N GLU A 57 13.92 -14.57 -2.14
CA GLU A 57 14.50 -13.24 -2.14
C GLU A 57 14.51 -12.66 -3.56
N LEU A 58 14.37 -11.34 -3.67
CA LEU A 58 14.48 -10.58 -4.89
C LEU A 58 15.74 -9.73 -4.83
N ASP A 59 16.47 -9.67 -5.94
CA ASP A 59 17.44 -8.60 -6.17
C ASP A 59 16.72 -7.32 -6.62
N THR A 60 17.45 -6.22 -6.76
CA THR A 60 16.91 -4.92 -7.19
C THR A 60 16.23 -4.98 -8.56
N SER A 61 16.68 -5.86 -9.46
CA SER A 61 16.03 -6.06 -10.77
C SER A 61 14.65 -6.71 -10.66
N GLY A 62 14.41 -7.49 -9.59
CA GLY A 62 13.12 -8.09 -9.29
C GLY A 62 12.16 -7.18 -8.52
N VAL A 63 12.64 -6.11 -7.90
CA VAL A 63 11.83 -5.17 -7.12
C VAL A 63 10.95 -4.35 -8.06
N LEU A 64 9.64 -4.58 -8.00
CA LEU A 64 8.64 -3.84 -8.77
C LEU A 64 9.00 -3.72 -10.27
N ASP A 65 9.46 -4.83 -10.85
CA ASP A 65 9.92 -4.92 -12.25
C ASP A 65 11.13 -4.02 -12.59
N GLY A 66 12.00 -3.77 -11.61
CA GLY A 66 13.29 -3.09 -11.79
C GLY A 66 13.30 -1.60 -11.40
N VAL A 67 12.27 -1.13 -10.70
CA VAL A 67 12.18 0.25 -10.22
C VAL A 67 13.02 0.48 -8.95
N GLY A 68 13.27 -0.57 -8.17
CA GLY A 68 14.09 -0.48 -6.96
C GLY A 68 15.56 -0.18 -7.23
N SER A 69 16.22 0.47 -6.28
CA SER A 69 17.68 0.71 -6.32
C SER A 69 18.36 0.20 -5.05
N GLU A 70 19.65 -0.11 -5.13
CA GLU A 70 20.44 -0.54 -3.96
C GLU A 70 20.61 0.58 -2.92
N GLU A 71 20.33 1.84 -3.29
CA GLU A 71 20.40 3.00 -2.39
C GLU A 71 19.14 3.14 -1.53
N THR A 72 18.00 2.60 -1.99
CA THR A 72 16.69 2.76 -1.33
C THR A 72 16.10 1.46 -0.82
N VAL A 73 16.58 0.31 -1.28
CA VAL A 73 16.09 -1.03 -0.92
C VAL A 73 17.14 -1.79 -0.13
N ASN A 74 16.79 -2.20 1.09
CA ASN A 74 17.61 -3.03 1.97
C ASN A 74 17.44 -4.52 1.65
N ALA A 75 16.19 -4.96 1.46
CA ALA A 75 15.85 -6.35 1.18
C ALA A 75 14.51 -6.43 0.45
N ALA A 76 14.30 -7.50 -0.30
CA ALA A 76 13.01 -7.76 -0.93
C ALA A 76 12.74 -9.25 -0.97
N THR A 77 11.50 -9.63 -0.67
CA THR A 77 11.04 -11.01 -0.65
C THR A 77 9.74 -11.13 -1.43
N GLN A 78 9.55 -12.25 -2.11
CA GLN A 78 8.34 -12.57 -2.84
C GLN A 78 7.78 -13.93 -2.43
N GLY A 79 6.51 -13.94 -2.03
CA GLY A 79 5.69 -15.13 -1.89
C GLY A 79 4.91 -15.41 -3.18
N ILE A 80 4.84 -16.69 -3.57
CA ILE A 80 4.15 -17.13 -4.78
C ILE A 80 3.02 -18.07 -4.38
N TYR A 81 1.81 -17.77 -4.86
CA TYR A 81 0.59 -18.49 -4.57
C TYR A 81 -0.07 -18.92 -5.87
N LYS A 82 -0.58 -20.16 -5.92
CA LYS A 82 -1.20 -20.68 -7.14
C LYS A 82 -2.52 -21.36 -6.85
N ASN A 83 -3.46 -21.24 -7.78
CA ASN A 83 -4.70 -22.01 -7.82
C ASN A 83 -4.72 -22.84 -9.11
N GLY A 84 -4.38 -24.12 -8.98
CA GLY A 84 -4.24 -25.02 -10.12
C GLY A 84 -3.17 -24.54 -11.11
N ASP A 85 -3.47 -24.58 -12.41
CA ASP A 85 -2.53 -24.17 -13.47
C ASP A 85 -2.81 -22.81 -14.09
N SER A 86 -3.91 -22.15 -13.72
CA SER A 86 -4.41 -20.98 -14.44
C SER A 86 -4.14 -19.65 -13.74
N VAL A 87 -4.07 -19.63 -12.41
CA VAL A 87 -3.96 -18.38 -11.65
C VAL A 87 -2.78 -18.43 -10.69
N GLU A 88 -1.87 -17.47 -10.86
CA GLU A 88 -0.78 -17.19 -9.94
C GLU A 88 -0.97 -15.80 -9.34
N VAL A 89 -0.75 -15.69 -8.02
CA VAL A 89 -0.71 -14.45 -7.27
C VAL A 89 0.67 -14.35 -6.61
N GLN A 90 1.28 -13.18 -6.73
CA GLN A 90 2.58 -12.86 -6.15
C GLN A 90 2.38 -11.74 -5.13
N ILE A 91 2.95 -11.93 -3.95
CA ILE A 91 3.06 -10.88 -2.92
C ILE A 91 4.53 -10.54 -2.81
N SER A 92 4.89 -9.29 -3.08
CA SER A 92 6.25 -8.79 -2.88
C SER A 92 6.26 -7.85 -1.68
N ALA A 93 7.17 -8.06 -0.74
CA ALA A 93 7.45 -7.17 0.38
C ALA A 93 8.89 -6.66 0.25
N ILE A 94 9.05 -5.34 0.28
CA ILE A 94 10.30 -4.65 -0.02
C ILE A 94 10.62 -3.73 1.13
N GLU A 95 11.67 -4.06 1.87
CA GLU A 95 12.17 -3.26 2.98
C GLU A 95 13.05 -2.14 2.41
N CYS A 96 12.62 -0.90 2.61
CA CYS A 96 13.34 0.30 2.21
C CYS A 96 14.18 0.85 3.36
N THR A 97 15.08 1.79 3.05
CA THR A 97 15.94 2.43 4.06
C THR A 97 15.15 3.19 5.12
N ASP A 98 14.02 3.77 4.73
CA ASP A 98 13.12 4.56 5.55
C ASP A 98 11.75 4.73 4.83
N THR A 99 10.82 5.40 5.50
CA THR A 99 9.47 5.66 4.99
C THR A 99 9.46 6.56 3.74
N GLU A 100 10.38 7.52 3.64
CA GLU A 100 10.45 8.43 2.47
C GLU A 100 10.91 7.67 1.22
N ALA A 101 11.88 6.77 1.38
CA ALA A 101 12.32 5.84 0.33
C ALA A 101 11.19 4.91 -0.12
N ALA A 102 10.39 4.37 0.81
CA ALA A 102 9.25 3.52 0.49
C ALA A 102 8.15 4.29 -0.28
N GLN A 103 7.80 5.50 0.16
CA GLN A 103 6.85 6.36 -0.55
C GLN A 103 7.33 6.73 -1.95
N THR A 104 8.63 7.02 -2.08
CA THR A 104 9.27 7.31 -3.36
C THR A 104 9.20 6.11 -4.29
N LEU A 105 9.51 4.91 -3.80
CA LEU A 105 9.43 3.67 -4.58
C LEU A 105 8.00 3.39 -5.09
N VAL A 106 6.98 3.62 -4.26
CA VAL A 106 5.58 3.50 -4.70
C VAL A 106 5.25 4.52 -5.79
N SER A 107 5.71 5.76 -5.64
CA SER A 107 5.50 6.83 -6.62
C SER A 107 6.18 6.50 -7.96
N ASP A 108 7.45 6.09 -7.93
CA ASP A 108 8.22 5.73 -9.11
C ASP A 108 7.60 4.53 -9.82
N TYR A 109 7.18 3.51 -9.08
CA TYR A 109 6.49 2.36 -9.67
C TYR A 109 5.19 2.76 -10.36
N LYS A 110 4.42 3.71 -9.80
CA LYS A 110 3.22 4.25 -10.46
C LYS A 110 3.58 5.03 -11.73
N ASN A 111 4.73 5.70 -11.77
CA ASN A 111 5.18 6.49 -12.93
C ASN A 111 5.57 5.62 -14.14
N GLU A 112 5.88 4.33 -13.94
CA GLU A 112 6.14 3.38 -15.04
C GLU A 112 4.91 3.15 -15.94
N PHE A 113 3.71 3.51 -15.47
CA PHE A 113 2.48 3.24 -16.19
C PHE A 113 1.98 4.46 -16.98
N ASN A 114 1.90 4.31 -18.30
CA ASN A 114 1.32 5.32 -19.19
C ASN A 114 -0.16 5.64 -18.84
N PRO A 115 -0.58 6.92 -18.95
CA PRO A 115 -1.98 7.31 -18.76
C PRO A 115 -2.94 6.49 -19.63
N MET A 116 -4.13 6.17 -19.09
CA MET A 116 -5.16 5.47 -19.85
C MET A 116 -5.90 6.42 -20.79
N VAL A 117 -6.22 5.94 -22.00
CA VAL A 117 -7.05 6.69 -22.96
C VAL A 117 -8.48 6.85 -22.45
N GLN A 118 -8.99 5.86 -21.72
CA GLN A 118 -10.30 5.87 -21.09
C GLN A 118 -10.25 5.13 -19.76
N GLY A 119 -10.98 5.62 -18.76
CA GLY A 119 -11.04 5.03 -17.42
C GLY A 119 -9.97 5.55 -16.47
N GLU A 120 -9.93 4.99 -15.27
CA GLU A 120 -8.99 5.37 -14.22
C GLU A 120 -7.93 4.27 -14.06
N ARG A 121 -6.66 4.66 -14.19
CA ARG A 121 -5.53 3.74 -13.99
C ARG A 121 -5.31 3.40 -12.52
N PHE A 122 -5.46 4.40 -11.68
CA PHE A 122 -5.18 4.34 -10.25
C PHE A 122 -6.48 4.55 -9.49
N THR A 123 -6.79 3.64 -8.57
CA THR A 123 -7.95 3.76 -7.69
C THR A 123 -7.52 3.43 -6.28
N GLU A 124 -7.79 4.29 -5.31
CA GLU A 124 -7.49 4.04 -3.91
C GLU A 124 -8.52 3.10 -3.28
N HIS A 125 -8.05 2.20 -2.44
CA HIS A 125 -8.84 1.27 -1.64
C HIS A 125 -8.33 1.28 -0.22
N SER A 126 -9.23 1.29 0.77
CA SER A 126 -8.86 1.12 2.17
C SER A 126 -9.18 -0.28 2.68
N PHE A 127 -8.27 -0.83 3.49
CA PHE A 127 -8.41 -2.08 4.22
C PHE A 127 -7.35 -2.13 5.32
N ASN A 128 -7.52 -2.96 6.36
CA ASN A 128 -6.58 -3.08 7.49
C ASN A 128 -6.04 -1.71 7.98
N ASP A 129 -6.95 -0.74 8.09
CA ASP A 129 -6.68 0.65 8.51
C ASP A 129 -5.70 1.47 7.66
N HIS A 130 -5.23 1.00 6.50
CA HIS A 130 -4.40 1.77 5.57
C HIS A 130 -5.03 1.90 4.17
N PHE A 131 -4.35 2.61 3.27
CA PHE A 131 -4.75 2.77 1.87
C PHE A 131 -3.77 2.08 0.93
N ALA A 132 -4.29 1.36 -0.06
CA ALA A 132 -3.53 0.89 -1.21
C ALA A 132 -4.06 1.46 -2.52
N THR A 133 -3.14 1.66 -3.47
CA THR A 133 -3.49 2.00 -4.83
C THR A 133 -3.66 0.73 -5.65
N ARG A 134 -4.87 0.50 -6.18
CA ARG A 134 -5.09 -0.45 -7.27
C ARG A 134 -4.60 0.16 -8.58
N ILE A 135 -3.78 -0.57 -9.31
CA ILE A 135 -3.28 -0.26 -10.65
C ILE A 135 -3.92 -1.24 -11.63
N ILE A 136 -4.45 -0.75 -12.76
CA ILE A 136 -4.91 -1.58 -13.88
C ILE A 136 -4.04 -1.34 -15.12
N TRP A 137 -3.65 -2.41 -15.82
CA TRP A 137 -3.05 -2.33 -17.17
C TRP A 137 -3.61 -3.44 -18.06
N TYR A 138 -3.25 -3.44 -19.33
CA TYR A 138 -3.72 -4.42 -20.30
C TYR A 138 -2.55 -5.16 -20.91
N VAL A 139 -2.73 -6.45 -21.12
CA VAL A 139 -1.83 -7.32 -21.87
C VAL A 139 -2.58 -7.91 -23.04
N THR A 140 -1.87 -8.20 -24.14
CA THR A 140 -2.48 -8.87 -25.29
C THR A 140 -2.41 -10.38 -25.11
N GLU A 141 -3.55 -11.05 -25.02
CA GLU A 141 -3.67 -12.51 -24.94
C GLU A 141 -4.65 -13.01 -25.99
N GLY A 142 -4.22 -13.95 -26.83
CA GLY A 142 -5.07 -14.47 -27.90
C GLY A 142 -5.51 -13.42 -28.94
N GLY A 143 -4.86 -12.25 -28.97
CA GLY A 143 -5.22 -11.12 -29.85
C GLY A 143 -6.20 -10.12 -29.25
N GLU A 144 -6.63 -10.33 -28.00
CA GLU A 144 -7.53 -9.43 -27.28
C GLU A 144 -6.79 -8.72 -26.14
N ASP A 145 -7.25 -7.52 -25.78
CA ASP A 145 -6.75 -6.77 -24.62
C ASP A 145 -7.40 -7.32 -23.34
N VAL A 146 -6.59 -7.90 -22.47
CA VAL A 146 -7.03 -8.48 -21.20
C VAL A 146 -6.51 -7.67 -20.03
N PRO A 147 -7.36 -7.23 -19.09
CA PRO A 147 -6.92 -6.42 -17.97
C PRO A 147 -6.13 -7.25 -16.96
N ARG A 148 -5.14 -6.60 -16.35
CA ARG A 148 -4.31 -7.09 -15.25
C ARG A 148 -4.28 -6.03 -14.16
N TYR A 149 -4.07 -6.50 -12.95
CA TYR A 149 -4.21 -5.67 -11.77
C TYR A 149 -3.04 -5.89 -10.81
N ALA A 150 -2.73 -4.84 -10.06
CA ALA A 150 -1.89 -4.90 -8.88
C ALA A 150 -2.47 -3.99 -7.80
N TYR A 151 -2.21 -4.33 -6.55
CA TYR A 151 -2.37 -3.43 -5.41
C TYR A 151 -0.98 -3.11 -4.89
N VAL A 152 -0.70 -1.83 -4.64
CA VAL A 152 0.57 -1.39 -4.07
C VAL A 152 0.32 -0.35 -2.98
N TRP A 153 1.06 -0.48 -1.89
CA TRP A 153 1.06 0.46 -0.78
C TRP A 153 2.42 0.45 -0.10
N ASN A 154 2.69 1.47 0.69
CA ASN A 154 3.73 1.40 1.71
C ASN A 154 3.07 1.34 3.09
N ASN A 155 3.71 0.62 3.99
CA ASN A 155 3.44 0.65 5.42
C ASN A 155 4.80 0.91 6.08
N ASP A 156 4.95 2.10 6.67
CA ASP A 156 6.23 2.67 7.07
C ASP A 156 7.30 2.55 5.96
N SER A 157 8.43 1.93 6.27
CA SER A 157 9.55 1.68 5.37
C SER A 157 9.39 0.44 4.50
N MET A 158 8.26 -0.28 4.57
CA MET A 158 8.00 -1.45 3.75
C MET A 158 7.06 -1.09 2.60
N VAL A 159 7.39 -1.50 1.38
CA VAL A 159 6.47 -1.50 0.25
C VAL A 159 5.92 -2.90 0.04
N VAL A 160 4.61 -3.00 -0.11
CA VAL A 160 3.92 -4.26 -0.41
C VAL A 160 3.23 -4.15 -1.76
N GLN A 161 3.38 -5.18 -2.58
CA GLN A 161 2.70 -5.33 -3.85
C GLN A 161 2.01 -6.68 -3.92
N VAL A 162 0.72 -6.68 -4.30
CA VAL A 162 -0.01 -7.89 -4.68
C VAL A 162 -0.36 -7.80 -6.16
N ARG A 163 0.12 -8.75 -6.97
CA ARG A 163 -0.15 -8.84 -8.41
C ARG A 163 -0.45 -10.27 -8.81
N GLY A 164 -1.03 -10.48 -9.99
CA GLY A 164 -1.26 -11.84 -10.47
C GLY A 164 -1.65 -11.93 -11.94
N THR A 165 -1.81 -13.17 -12.42
CA THR A 165 -2.22 -13.46 -13.80
C THR A 165 -3.72 -13.33 -14.05
N THR A 166 -4.49 -12.99 -13.02
CA THR A 166 -5.95 -12.89 -13.06
C THR A 166 -6.44 -11.55 -13.63
N SER A 167 -7.63 -11.57 -14.24
CA SER A 167 -8.41 -10.38 -14.60
C SER A 167 -9.46 -10.00 -13.53
N ASP A 168 -9.49 -10.69 -12.39
CA ASP A 168 -10.37 -10.38 -11.27
C ASP A 168 -9.60 -9.58 -10.19
N PRO A 169 -9.85 -8.27 -10.04
CA PRO A 169 -9.18 -7.47 -9.02
C PRO A 169 -9.60 -7.84 -7.59
N ASN A 170 -10.79 -8.41 -7.38
CA ASN A 170 -11.27 -8.75 -6.03
C ASN A 170 -10.49 -9.93 -5.44
N LEU A 171 -10.04 -10.84 -6.29
CA LEU A 171 -9.13 -11.90 -5.89
C LEU A 171 -7.82 -11.33 -5.34
N LEU A 172 -7.19 -10.40 -6.06
CA LEU A 172 -5.96 -9.76 -5.57
C LEU A 172 -6.21 -8.91 -4.33
N PHE A 173 -7.36 -8.25 -4.24
CA PHE A 173 -7.74 -7.50 -3.05
C PHE A 173 -7.89 -8.41 -1.82
N THR A 174 -8.46 -9.60 -1.99
CA THR A 174 -8.54 -10.62 -0.91
C THR A 174 -7.14 -11.01 -0.41
N PHE A 175 -6.18 -11.17 -1.33
CA PHE A 175 -4.79 -11.42 -0.97
C PHE A 175 -4.14 -10.23 -0.26
N ALA A 176 -4.41 -9.00 -0.71
CA ALA A 176 -3.92 -7.79 -0.04
C ALA A 176 -4.44 -7.71 1.40
N GLN A 177 -5.74 -7.94 1.62
CA GLN A 177 -6.33 -7.99 2.95
C GLN A 177 -5.73 -9.09 3.82
N ALA A 178 -5.46 -10.26 3.26
CA ALA A 178 -4.89 -11.39 3.98
C ALA A 178 -3.48 -11.14 4.50
N THR A 179 -2.75 -10.14 3.98
CA THR A 179 -1.45 -9.75 4.54
C THR A 179 -1.57 -9.26 5.99
N GLY A 180 -2.73 -8.70 6.37
CA GLY A 180 -2.99 -8.19 7.72
C GLY A 180 -2.37 -6.81 8.01
N TYR A 181 -1.68 -6.24 7.02
CA TYR A 181 -1.05 -4.92 7.03
C TYR A 181 -1.60 -4.06 5.92
#